data_AF-A0A534RZN4-F1
#
_entry.id   AF-A0A534RZN4-F1
#
_cell.length_a   1.000
_cell.length_b   1.000
_cell.length_c   1.000
_cell.angle_alpha   90.00
_cell.angle_beta   90.00
_cell.angle_gamma   90.00
#
_symmetry.space_group_name_H-M   'P 1'
#
loop_
_entity.id
_entity.type
_entity.pdbx_description
1 polymer ?
#
loop_
_entity_poly.entity_id
_entity_poly.type
_entity_poly.pdbx_seq_one_letter_code
_entity_poly.pdbx_strand_id
1 'polypeptide(L)'
;MTHSRRLLVAMQGKGVFVIDLERQSVACGLNDSIVVAASPGQGENLFAGTGQGLYKSMNGGKSWQLKGLQQYKIFSLAFHPSDPATIYAGTEPALLFRSRDCGETWTELDGVRKLPGRSKWCYPAPPYIA
;
A
#
# COMPACT_ATOMS: atom_id res chain seq x y z
N MET A 1 -1.77 6.39 -29.29
CA MET A 1 -2.29 6.09 -27.94
C MET A 1 -1.46 6.87 -26.95
N THR A 2 -1.98 7.97 -26.41
CA THR A 2 -1.24 8.89 -25.54
C THR A 2 -1.19 8.32 -24.14
N HIS A 3 -0.01 7.95 -23.65
CA HIS A 3 0.16 7.53 -22.25
C HIS A 3 0.07 8.77 -21.35
N SER A 4 -1.04 8.91 -20.64
CA SER A 4 -1.22 9.95 -19.62
C SER A 4 -0.11 9.84 -18.57
N ARG A 5 0.72 10.89 -18.45
CA ARG A 5 1.77 10.98 -17.43
C ARG A 5 1.16 11.44 -16.11
N ARG A 6 0.99 10.51 -15.17
CA ARG A 6 0.47 10.80 -13.82
C ARG A 6 1.56 10.60 -12.78
N LEU A 7 1.67 11.53 -11.85
CA LEU A 7 2.46 11.40 -10.63
C LEU A 7 1.52 11.16 -9.45
N LEU A 8 1.87 10.22 -8.58
CA LEU A 8 1.22 10.09 -7.27
C LEU A 8 2.15 10.62 -6.19
N VAL A 9 1.59 11.48 -5.35
CA VAL A 9 2.29 12.08 -4.22
C VAL A 9 1.50 11.73 -2.97
N ALA A 10 2.14 11.05 -2.04
CA ALA A 10 1.62 10.81 -0.70
C ALA A 10 2.27 11.76 0.27
N MET A 11 1.47 12.47 1.06
CA MET A 11 1.98 13.31 2.14
C MET A 11 1.38 12.87 3.46
N GLN A 12 2.24 12.53 4.42
CA GLN A 12 1.82 12.20 5.77
C GLN A 12 0.99 13.35 6.36
N GLY A 13 -0.21 13.03 6.87
CA GLY A 13 -1.14 14.01 7.46
C GLY A 13 -1.85 14.95 6.47
N LYS A 14 -1.52 14.92 5.17
CA LYS A 14 -2.21 15.71 4.12
C LYS A 14 -2.89 14.85 3.06
N GLY A 15 -2.57 13.56 3.04
CA GLY A 15 -3.23 12.56 2.21
C GLY A 15 -2.56 12.29 0.87
N VAL A 16 -3.29 11.59 0.00
CA VAL A 16 -2.83 11.16 -1.32
C VAL A 16 -3.27 12.18 -2.36
N PHE A 17 -2.37 12.57 -3.24
CA PHE A 17 -2.60 13.49 -4.34
C PHE A 17 -2.21 12.81 -5.65
N VAL A 18 -3.17 12.69 -6.56
CA VAL A 18 -2.90 12.25 -7.94
C VAL A 18 -2.75 13.51 -8.78
N ILE A 19 -1.57 13.73 -9.35
CA ILE A 19 -1.26 14.85 -10.23
C ILE A 19 -1.22 14.32 -11.66
N ASP A 20 -2.22 14.69 -12.46
CA ASP A 20 -2.18 14.47 -13.90
C ASP A 20 -1.37 15.60 -14.55
N LEU A 21 -0.20 15.28 -15.11
CA LEU A 21 0.71 16.28 -15.66
C LEU A 21 0.19 16.91 -16.97
N GLU A 22 -0.84 16.32 -17.58
CA GLU A 22 -1.49 16.86 -18.78
C GLU A 22 -2.76 17.66 -18.44
N ARG A 23 -3.48 17.28 -17.38
CA ARG A 23 -4.76 17.90 -16.99
C ARG A 23 -4.71 18.80 -15.75
N GLN A 24 -3.56 18.92 -15.09
CA GLN A 24 -3.37 19.72 -13.86
C GLN A 24 -4.41 19.43 -12.75
N SER A 25 -4.94 18.21 -12.70
CA SER A 25 -5.97 17.85 -11.73
C SER A 25 -5.35 17.20 -10.49
N VAL A 26 -5.92 17.50 -9.33
CA VAL A 26 -5.52 16.96 -8.02
C VAL A 26 -6.69 16.18 -7.43
N ALA A 27 -6.54 14.87 -7.22
CA ALA A 27 -7.51 14.06 -6.47
C ALA A 27 -6.97 13.77 -5.06
N CYS A 28 -7.73 14.14 -4.02
CA CYS A 28 -7.43 13.87 -2.62
C CYS A 28 -8.61 13.21 -1.91
N GLY A 29 -8.33 12.29 -0.97
CA GLY A 29 -9.40 11.59 -0.26
C GLY A 29 -9.02 10.77 0.98
N LEU A 30 -7.75 10.73 1.39
CA LEU A 30 -7.32 9.96 2.57
C LEU A 30 -6.52 10.84 3.53
N ASN A 31 -7.18 11.39 4.55
CA ASN A 31 -6.52 12.18 5.60
C ASN A 31 -5.94 11.22 6.65
N ASP A 32 -4.72 10.70 6.41
CA ASP A 32 -3.82 9.89 7.27
C ASP A 32 -3.20 8.71 6.52
N SER A 33 -2.62 9.00 5.34
CA SER A 33 -1.88 8.00 4.59
C SER A 33 -0.41 7.98 4.99
N ILE A 34 0.10 6.78 5.27
CA ILE A 34 1.51 6.55 5.60
C ILE A 34 2.28 6.16 4.32
N VAL A 35 1.63 5.44 3.40
CA VAL A 35 2.27 4.89 2.18
C VAL A 35 1.30 4.85 1.00
N VAL A 36 1.77 5.18 -0.20
CA VAL A 36 0.98 5.03 -1.45
C VAL A 36 1.78 4.22 -2.44
N ALA A 37 1.13 3.27 -3.09
CA ALA A 37 1.69 2.60 -4.25
C ALA A 37 0.61 2.53 -5.34
N ALA A 38 0.95 3.04 -6.53
CA ALA A 38 0.08 2.96 -7.69
C ALA A 38 0.43 1.70 -8.49
N SER A 39 -0.60 0.95 -8.92
CA SER A 39 -0.41 -0.11 -9.90
C SER A 39 -0.39 0.51 -11.30
N PRO A 40 0.58 0.16 -12.16
CA PRO A 40 0.57 0.58 -13.57
C PRO A 40 -0.33 -0.29 -14.48
N GLY A 41 -1.12 -1.24 -13.95
CA GLY A 41 -1.87 -2.21 -14.74
C GLY A 41 -3.39 -2.01 -14.76
N GLN A 42 -3.95 -1.78 -15.96
CA GLN A 42 -5.38 -1.82 -16.34
C GLN A 42 -6.31 -0.95 -15.46
N GLY A 43 -6.41 0.34 -15.80
CA GLY A 43 -7.47 1.23 -15.32
C GLY A 43 -7.02 2.31 -14.33
N GLU A 44 -7.98 2.94 -13.66
CA GLU A 44 -7.74 4.01 -12.68
C GLU A 44 -7.56 3.48 -11.24
N ASN A 45 -7.03 2.26 -11.09
CA ASN A 45 -6.89 1.60 -9.80
C ASN A 45 -5.68 2.11 -9.02
N LEU A 46 -5.88 2.54 -7.78
CA LEU A 46 -4.83 3.01 -6.88
C LEU A 46 -4.90 2.32 -5.53
N PHE A 47 -3.76 2.16 -4.86
CA PHE A 47 -3.68 1.57 -3.53
C PHE A 47 -2.99 2.50 -2.54
N ALA A 48 -3.50 2.52 -1.32
CA ALA A 48 -2.94 3.29 -0.22
C ALA A 48 -2.85 2.42 1.04
N GLY A 49 -1.67 2.40 1.62
CA GLY A 49 -1.42 1.83 2.93
C GLY A 49 -1.57 2.89 4.01
N THR A 50 -2.43 2.65 5.00
CA THR A 50 -2.67 3.57 6.10
C THR A 50 -2.45 2.88 7.44
N GLY A 51 -2.57 3.65 8.53
CA GLY A 51 -2.59 3.10 9.88
C GLY A 51 -3.86 2.28 10.19
N GLN A 52 -4.89 2.35 9.33
CA GLN A 52 -6.18 1.68 9.48
C GLN A 52 -6.35 0.50 8.50
N GLY A 53 -5.30 0.15 7.76
CA GLY A 53 -5.30 -0.94 6.79
C GLY A 53 -5.09 -0.46 5.35
N LEU A 54 -5.55 -1.27 4.41
CA LEU A 54 -5.31 -1.07 2.99
C LEU A 54 -6.55 -0.51 2.30
N TYR A 55 -6.39 0.61 1.60
CA TYR A 55 -7.43 1.24 0.80
C TYR A 55 -7.16 1.07 -0.70
N LYS A 56 -8.23 0.92 -1.47
CA LYS A 56 -8.22 0.85 -2.94
C LYS A 56 -9.15 1.92 -3.50
N SER A 57 -8.69 2.61 -4.54
CA SER A 57 -9.52 3.44 -5.41
C SER A 57 -9.68 2.75 -6.76
N MET A 58 -10.84 2.89 -7.39
CA MET A 58 -11.10 2.41 -8.75
C MET A 58 -11.40 3.55 -9.74
N ASN A 59 -11.26 4.80 -9.30
CA ASN A 59 -11.65 5.99 -10.06
C ASN A 59 -10.59 7.09 -9.98
N GLY A 60 -9.32 6.70 -9.97
CA GLY A 60 -8.19 7.62 -10.05
C GLY A 60 -7.99 8.44 -8.79
N GLY A 61 -8.39 7.91 -7.64
CA GLY A 61 -8.19 8.54 -6.33
C GLY A 61 -9.32 9.47 -5.92
N LYS A 62 -10.41 9.56 -6.68
CA LYS A 62 -11.59 10.37 -6.34
C LYS A 62 -12.36 9.81 -5.14
N SER A 63 -12.42 8.49 -5.00
CA SER A 63 -12.90 7.83 -3.79
C SER A 63 -12.07 6.61 -3.45
N TRP A 64 -12.06 6.25 -2.16
CA TRP A 64 -11.25 5.18 -1.59
C TRP A 64 -12.15 4.26 -0.77
N GLN A 65 -11.90 2.95 -0.87
CA GLN A 65 -12.60 1.92 -0.11
C GLN A 65 -11.58 1.07 0.63
N LEU A 66 -11.89 0.73 1.88
CA LEU A 66 -11.09 -0.19 2.67
C LEU A 66 -11.24 -1.61 2.10
N LYS A 67 -10.12 -2.26 1.80
CA LYS A 67 -10.03 -3.58 1.15
C LYS A 67 -9.27 -4.62 1.95
N GLY A 68 -9.13 -4.39 3.25
CA GLY A 68 -8.64 -5.37 4.20
C GLY A 68 -7.44 -4.90 5.00
N LEU A 69 -6.88 -5.85 5.76
CA LEU A 69 -5.75 -5.63 6.66
C LEU A 69 -6.02 -4.55 7.73
N GLN A 70 -7.28 -4.40 8.14
CA GLN A 70 -7.75 -3.37 9.10
C GLN A 70 -7.04 -3.41 10.47
N GLN A 71 -6.57 -4.59 10.84
CA GLN A 71 -5.84 -4.84 12.09
C GLN A 71 -4.34 -4.49 12.00
N TYR A 72 -3.87 -4.04 10.84
CA TYR A 72 -2.45 -3.80 10.57
C TYR A 72 -2.21 -2.42 9.99
N LYS A 73 -1.11 -1.80 10.40
CA LYS A 73 -0.59 -0.62 9.72
C LYS A 73 0.19 -1.07 8.50
N ILE A 74 -0.07 -0.46 7.34
CA ILE A 74 0.58 -0.82 6.09
C ILE A 74 1.75 0.13 5.83
N PHE A 75 2.95 -0.44 5.71
CA PHE A 75 4.21 0.31 5.55
C PHE A 75 4.88 0.10 4.19
N SER A 76 4.45 -0.87 3.40
CA SER A 76 4.96 -1.05 2.04
C SER A 76 3.97 -1.81 1.19
N LEU A 77 4.00 -1.51 -0.11
CA LEU A 77 3.24 -2.20 -1.14
C LEU A 77 4.15 -2.43 -2.35
N ALA A 78 4.08 -3.63 -2.92
CA ALA A 78 4.82 -3.99 -4.13
C ALA A 78 3.93 -4.78 -5.07
N PHE A 79 4.02 -4.49 -6.38
CA PHE A 79 3.25 -5.15 -7.43
C PHE A 79 4.14 -6.12 -8.18
N HIS A 80 3.60 -7.29 -8.53
CA HIS A 80 4.34 -8.24 -9.35
C HIS A 80 4.50 -7.67 -10.79
N PRO A 81 5.73 -7.67 -11.35
CA PRO A 81 6.02 -6.95 -12.59
C PRO A 81 5.31 -7.50 -13.83
N SER A 82 5.01 -8.80 -13.84
CA SER A 82 4.35 -9.49 -14.96
C SER A 82 2.99 -10.08 -14.61
N ASP A 83 2.50 -9.88 -13.38
CA ASP A 83 1.20 -10.36 -12.92
C ASP A 83 0.49 -9.25 -12.11
N PRO A 84 -0.25 -8.35 -12.80
CA PRO A 84 -0.88 -7.20 -12.15
C PRO A 84 -1.91 -7.56 -11.05
N ALA A 85 -2.39 -8.80 -11.03
CA ALA A 85 -3.30 -9.27 -9.98
C ALA A 85 -2.58 -9.57 -8.67
N THR A 86 -1.27 -9.80 -8.72
CA THR A 86 -0.46 -10.13 -7.55
C THR A 86 0.13 -8.88 -6.89
N ILE A 87 -0.22 -8.67 -5.63
CA ILE A 87 0.21 -7.52 -4.81
C ILE A 87 0.71 -8.04 -3.47
N TYR A 88 1.80 -7.46 -2.97
CA TYR A 88 2.37 -7.74 -1.67
C TYR A 88 2.23 -6.53 -0.74
N ALA A 89 1.90 -6.77 0.53
CA ALA A 89 1.80 -5.75 1.55
C ALA A 89 2.66 -6.12 2.77
N GLY A 90 3.54 -5.20 3.17
CA GLY A 90 4.32 -5.29 4.40
C GLY A 90 3.69 -4.46 5.51
N THR A 91 3.60 -5.02 6.70
CA THR A 91 2.84 -4.43 7.82
C THR A 91 3.65 -4.23 9.10
N GLU A 92 3.04 -3.56 10.07
CA GLU A 92 3.40 -3.62 11.49
C GLU A 92 2.29 -4.37 12.27
N PRO A 93 2.62 -5.41 13.06
CA PRO A 93 3.94 -6.05 13.22
C PRO A 93 4.49 -6.64 11.91
N ALA A 94 5.79 -6.96 11.87
CA ALA A 94 6.48 -7.45 10.66
C ALA A 94 5.87 -8.77 10.12
N LEU A 95 4.91 -8.61 9.22
CA LEU A 95 4.20 -9.66 8.49
C LEU A 95 4.17 -9.30 7.01
N LEU A 96 3.97 -10.33 6.18
CA LEU A 96 3.87 -10.20 4.74
C LEU A 96 2.54 -10.80 4.28
N PHE A 97 1.77 -10.02 3.54
CA PHE A 97 0.52 -10.46 2.93
C PHE A 97 0.65 -10.45 1.41
N ARG A 98 -0.08 -11.35 0.76
CA ARG A 98 -0.21 -11.40 -0.69
C ARG A 98 -1.68 -11.44 -1.10
N SER A 99 -2.03 -10.61 -2.08
CA SER A 99 -3.25 -10.75 -2.88
C SER A 99 -2.89 -11.34 -4.24
N ARG A 100 -3.83 -12.09 -4.83
CA ARG A 100 -3.77 -12.63 -6.21
C ARG A 100 -5.00 -12.25 -7.03
N ASP A 101 -5.78 -11.29 -6.55
CA ASP A 101 -7.07 -10.88 -7.09
C ASP A 101 -7.19 -9.35 -7.12
N CYS A 102 -6.08 -8.67 -7.45
CA CYS A 102 -6.03 -7.21 -7.53
C CYS A 102 -6.39 -6.51 -6.21
N GLY A 103 -5.99 -7.11 -5.08
CA GLY A 103 -6.16 -6.54 -3.74
C GLY A 103 -7.57 -6.65 -3.17
N GLU A 104 -8.42 -7.54 -3.70
CA GLU A 104 -9.75 -7.81 -3.13
C GLU A 104 -9.66 -8.71 -1.89
N THR A 105 -8.78 -9.71 -1.91
CA THR A 105 -8.49 -10.58 -0.76
C THR A 105 -7.00 -10.69 -0.49
N TRP A 106 -6.67 -10.92 0.78
CA TRP A 106 -5.30 -10.97 1.27
C TRP A 106 -5.06 -12.26 2.06
N THR A 107 -4.00 -12.97 1.71
CA THR A 107 -3.53 -14.15 2.43
C THR A 107 -2.19 -13.82 3.10
N GLU A 108 -2.06 -14.15 4.38
CA GLU A 108 -0.78 -14.03 5.06
C GLU A 108 0.23 -15.05 4.51
N LEU A 109 1.45 -14.60 4.23
CA LEU A 109 2.59 -15.46 3.95
C LEU A 109 3.32 -15.77 5.26
N ASP A 110 3.01 -16.93 5.83
CA ASP A 110 3.50 -17.36 7.14
C ASP A 110 5.02 -17.62 7.20
N GLY A 111 5.72 -17.57 6.07
CA GLY A 111 7.18 -17.73 6.00
C GLY A 111 7.90 -16.75 6.90
N VAL A 112 7.43 -15.50 6.99
CA VAL A 112 8.00 -14.48 7.88
C VAL A 112 7.82 -14.87 9.35
N ARG A 113 6.80 -15.66 9.71
CA ARG A 113 6.62 -16.19 11.08
C ARG A 113 7.63 -17.26 11.44
N LYS A 114 8.09 -18.01 10.44
CA LYS A 114 8.97 -19.17 10.62
C LYS A 114 10.45 -18.81 10.56
N LEU A 115 10.79 -17.54 10.29
CA LEU A 115 12.19 -17.12 10.20
C LEU A 115 12.91 -17.24 11.55
N PRO A 116 14.16 -17.77 11.54
CA PRO A 116 14.96 -17.85 12.76
C PRO A 116 15.25 -16.45 13.30
N GLY A 117 15.12 -16.28 14.63
CA GLY A 117 15.42 -15.00 15.28
C GLY A 117 14.33 -13.93 15.17
N ARG A 118 13.15 -14.22 14.59
CA ARG A 118 12.00 -13.30 14.55
C ARG A 118 11.65 -12.72 15.93
N SER A 119 11.75 -13.50 16.99
CA SER A 119 11.48 -13.04 18.37
C SER A 119 12.42 -11.93 18.83
N LYS A 120 13.55 -11.72 18.15
CA LYS A 120 14.50 -10.63 18.40
C LYS A 120 14.23 -9.39 17.55
N TRP A 121 13.34 -9.48 16.55
CA TRP A 121 12.97 -8.34 15.71
C TRP A 121 12.02 -7.43 16.49
N CYS A 122 12.52 -6.31 16.98
CA CYS A 122 11.75 -5.34 17.75
C CYS A 122 12.09 -3.91 17.31
N TYR A 123 11.11 -3.01 17.42
CA TYR A 123 11.31 -1.58 17.23
C TYR A 123 10.66 -0.80 18.39
N PRO A 124 11.37 0.17 19.01
CA PRO A 124 12.82 0.38 18.84
C PRO A 124 13.59 -0.88 19.29
N ALA A 125 14.86 -1.00 18.87
CA ALA A 125 15.74 -2.00 19.45
C ALA A 125 15.67 -1.90 20.98
N PRO A 126 15.79 -3.01 21.74
CA PRO A 126 15.76 -2.92 23.18
C PRO A 126 16.85 -1.93 23.57
N PRO A 127 16.54 -0.83 24.27
CA PRO A 127 17.61 -0.09 24.91
C PRO A 127 18.30 -1.12 25.82
N TYR A 128 19.62 -1.07 25.94
CA TYR A 128 20.44 -1.97 26.77
C TYR A 128 20.68 -3.40 26.18
N ILE A 129 21.47 -3.47 25.10
CA ILE A 129 22.44 -4.57 24.94
C ILE A 129 23.82 -3.91 25.08
N ALA A 130 24.39 -4.00 26.29
CA ALA A 130 25.78 -3.68 26.58
C ALA A 130 26.68 -4.89 26.24
#